data_AF-A0A7X6J066-F1
#
_entry.id   AF-A0A7X6J066-F1
#
_cell.length_a   1.000
_cell.length_b   1.000
_cell.length_c   1.000
_cell.angle_alpha   90.00
_cell.angle_beta   90.00
_cell.angle_gamma   90.00
#
_symmetry.space_group_name_H-M   'P 1'
#
loop_
_entity.id
_entity.type
_entity.pdbx_description
1 polymer ?
#
loop_
_entity_poly.entity_id
_entity_poly.type
_entity_poly.pdbx_seq_one_letter_code
_entity_poly.pdbx_strand_id
1 'polypeptide(L)'
;MTGFAIVQERAFAAALEEMTDDELFNLMRDLEMRGEALDRPSPADEIFAKLVLTESAIERRFPGQMLRPYKDWLRRPERSKRRADARQPAGHASAGGLH
;
A
#
# COMPACT_ATOMS: atom_id res chain seq x y z
N MET A 1 25.42 -5.26 15.35
CA MET A 1 24.29 -4.38 14.97
C MET A 1 23.09 -5.16 14.38
N THR A 2 22.94 -6.45 14.67
CA THR A 2 21.89 -7.31 14.06
C THR A 2 20.64 -7.50 14.91
N GLY A 3 20.70 -7.28 16.23
CA GLY A 3 19.57 -7.55 17.13
C GLY A 3 18.38 -6.61 16.91
N PHE A 4 18.62 -5.32 16.70
CA PHE A 4 17.54 -4.33 16.54
C PHE A 4 16.77 -4.53 15.23
N ALA A 5 17.47 -4.76 14.11
CA ALA A 5 16.84 -5.01 12.81
C ALA A 5 15.92 -6.23 12.85
N ILE A 6 16.35 -7.33 13.48
CA ILE A 6 15.54 -8.56 13.62
C ILE A 6 14.28 -8.29 14.47
N VAL A 7 14.38 -7.50 15.54
CA VAL A 7 13.22 -7.14 16.36
C VAL A 7 12.24 -6.29 15.56
N GLN A 8 12.73 -5.34 14.77
CA GLN A 8 11.91 -4.50 13.90
C GLN A 8 11.21 -5.32 12.81
N GLU A 9 11.90 -6.26 12.16
CA GLU A 9 11.33 -7.16 11.16
C GLU A 9 10.22 -8.04 11.76
N ARG A 10 10.43 -8.58 12.97
CA ARG A 10 9.42 -9.38 13.66
C ARG A 10 8.20 -8.57 14.07
N ALA A 11 8.41 -7.36 14.60
CA ALA A 11 7.32 -6.46 14.95
C ALA A 11 6.51 -6.06 13.71
N PHE A 12 7.20 -5.80 12.59
CA PHE A 12 6.56 -5.52 11.32
C PHE A 12 5.77 -6.72 10.81
N ALA A 13 6.34 -7.92 10.83
CA ALA A 13 5.65 -9.15 10.44
C ALA A 13 4.39 -9.40 11.29
N ALA A 14 4.44 -9.15 12.59
CA ALA A 14 3.26 -9.24 13.45
C ALA A 14 2.19 -8.22 13.06
N ALA A 15 2.57 -6.97 12.77
CA ALA A 15 1.63 -5.95 12.31
C ALA A 15 0.98 -6.32 10.96
N LEU A 16 1.72 -6.99 10.06
CA LEU A 16 1.18 -7.46 8.79
C LEU A 16 0.09 -8.52 8.96
N GLU A 17 0.13 -9.35 10.01
CA GLU A 17 -0.91 -10.37 10.25
C GLU A 17 -2.25 -9.74 10.69
N GLU A 18 -2.21 -8.59 11.38
CA GLU A 18 -3.40 -7.88 11.87
C GLU A 18 -4.09 -7.02 10.79
N MET A 19 -3.43 -6.76 9.65
CA MET A 19 -3.99 -5.93 8.58
C MET A 19 -5.14 -6.62 7.87
N THR A 20 -6.08 -5.86 7.32
CA THR A 20 -7.00 -6.39 6.30
C THR A 20 -6.29 -6.60 4.96
N ASP A 21 -6.91 -7.35 4.05
CA ASP A 21 -6.32 -7.57 2.71
C ASP A 21 -6.14 -6.25 1.94
N ASP A 22 -7.11 -5.34 2.06
CA ASP A 22 -7.02 -4.01 1.43
C ASP A 22 -5.88 -3.18 2.00
N GLU A 23 -5.66 -3.21 3.31
CA GLU A 23 -4.54 -2.51 3.97
C GLU A 23 -3.20 -3.11 3.57
N LEU A 24 -3.11 -4.43 3.50
CA LEU A 24 -1.91 -5.13 3.07
C LEU A 24 -1.56 -4.80 1.61
N PHE A 25 -2.54 -4.78 0.72
CA PHE A 25 -2.36 -4.42 -0.69
C PHE A 25 -2.03 -2.93 -0.88
N ASN A 26 -2.62 -2.05 -0.08
CA ASN A 26 -2.22 -0.64 -0.03
C ASN A 26 -0.75 -0.49 0.35
N LEU A 27 -0.33 -1.16 1.43
CA LEU A 27 1.03 -1.10 1.92
C LEU A 27 2.02 -1.63 0.87
N MET A 28 1.71 -2.76 0.22
CA MET A 28 2.51 -3.29 -0.88
C MET A 28 2.69 -2.24 -1.98
N ARG A 29 1.61 -1.57 -2.39
CA ARG A 29 1.66 -0.53 -3.42
C ARG A 29 2.53 0.67 -3.00
N ASP A 30 2.39 1.12 -1.76
CA ASP A 30 3.17 2.24 -1.23
C ASP A 30 4.66 1.89 -1.14
N LEU A 31 4.99 0.66 -0.75
CA LEU A 31 6.37 0.19 -0.71
C LEU A 31 6.99 0.07 -2.10
N GLU A 32 6.24 -0.44 -3.09
CA GLU A 32 6.68 -0.47 -4.50
C GLU A 32 7.02 0.93 -5.01
N MET A 33 6.12 1.90 -4.81
CA MET A 33 6.34 3.28 -5.26
C MET A 33 7.55 3.94 -4.58
N ARG A 34 7.76 3.67 -3.28
CA ARG A 34 8.94 4.19 -2.56
C ARG A 34 10.22 3.50 -3.00
N GLY A 35 10.17 2.20 -3.32
CA GLY A 35 11.29 1.43 -3.84
C GLY A 35 11.71 1.88 -5.24
N GLU A 36 10.74 2.17 -6.11
CA GLU A 36 10.99 2.73 -7.45
C GLU A 36 11.65 4.11 -7.39
N ALA A 37 11.38 4.89 -6.33
CA ALA A 37 12.00 6.20 -6.12
C ALA A 37 13.45 6.11 -5.61
N LEU A 38 13.96 4.92 -5.26
CA LEU A 38 15.36 4.73 -4.87
C LEU A 38 16.21 4.43 -6.10
N ASP A 39 17.27 5.21 -6.32
CA ASP A 39 18.20 5.04 -7.45
C ASP A 39 18.91 3.67 -7.47
N ARG A 40 19.05 3.02 -6.31
CA ARG A 40 19.66 1.69 -6.22
C ARG A 40 19.10 0.88 -5.05
N PRO A 41 18.20 -0.08 -5.29
CA PRO A 41 17.75 -0.99 -4.25
C PRO A 41 18.87 -1.94 -3.82
N SER A 42 19.01 -2.12 -2.51
CA SER A 42 19.93 -3.03 -1.84
C SER A 42 19.15 -3.98 -0.92
N PRO A 43 19.58 -5.25 -0.76
CA PRO A 43 19.00 -6.16 0.23
C PRO A 43 19.12 -5.66 1.68
N ALA A 44 20.04 -4.73 1.95
CA ALA A 44 20.17 -4.07 3.24
C ALA A 44 19.18 -2.89 3.42
N ASP A 45 18.44 -2.52 2.37
CA ASP A 45 17.48 -1.43 2.44
C ASP A 45 16.22 -1.89 3.16
N GLU A 46 15.81 -1.08 4.14
CA GLU A 46 14.61 -1.33 4.92
C GLU A 46 13.35 -1.46 4.04
N ILE A 47 13.27 -0.72 2.93
CA ILE A 47 12.15 -0.82 1.98
C ILE A 47 12.15 -2.19 1.29
N PHE A 48 13.30 -2.69 0.87
CA PHE A 48 13.40 -4.02 0.25
C PHE A 48 13.02 -5.13 1.24
N ALA A 49 13.53 -5.06 2.47
CA ALA A 49 13.16 -6.00 3.53
C ALA A 49 11.64 -6.00 3.79
N LYS A 50 11.02 -4.81 3.86
CA LYS A 50 9.57 -4.67 4.04
C LYS A 50 8.78 -5.19 2.84
N LEU A 51 9.26 -5.01 1.60
CA LEU A 51 8.64 -5.60 0.41
C LEU A 51 8.59 -7.12 0.53
N VAL A 52 9.73 -7.76 0.77
CA VAL A 52 9.82 -9.23 0.89
C VAL A 52 8.91 -9.77 2.00
N LEU A 53 8.86 -9.09 3.16
CA LEU A 53 7.97 -9.47 4.26
C LEU A 53 6.48 -9.30 3.91
N THR A 54 6.14 -8.24 3.18
CA THR A 54 4.77 -7.97 2.71
C THR A 54 4.35 -8.99 1.66
N GLU A 55 5.21 -9.31 0.69
CA GLU A 55 4.98 -10.39 -0.30
C GLU A 55 4.74 -11.73 0.40
N SER A 56 5.55 -12.05 1.41
CA SER A 56 5.41 -13.27 2.20
C SER A 56 4.10 -13.32 2.99
N ALA A 57 3.63 -12.17 3.51
CA ALA A 57 2.33 -12.08 4.18
C ALA A 57 1.17 -12.30 3.20
N ILE A 58 1.27 -11.76 1.98
CA ILE A 58 0.28 -12.02 0.91
C ILE A 58 0.23 -13.52 0.59
N GLU A 59 1.38 -14.17 0.40
CA GLU A 59 1.45 -15.60 0.10
C GLU A 59 0.88 -16.46 1.24
N ARG A 60 1.08 -16.08 2.51
CA ARG A 60 0.49 -16.80 3.65
C ARG A 60 -1.05 -16.72 3.66
N ARG A 61 -1.62 -15.58 3.28
CA ARG A 61 -3.08 -15.39 3.20
C ARG A 61 -3.71 -16.06 1.99
N PHE A 62 -2.97 -16.12 0.87
CA PHE A 62 -3.43 -16.70 -0.38
C PHE A 62 -2.44 -17.75 -0.90
N PRO A 63 -2.32 -18.92 -0.24
CA PRO A 63 -1.30 -19.91 -0.57
C PRO A 63 -1.36 -20.36 -2.03
N GLY A 64 -0.20 -20.38 -2.69
CA GLY A 64 -0.04 -20.80 -4.08
C GLY A 64 -0.46 -19.76 -5.12
N GLN A 65 -0.88 -18.57 -4.71
CA GLN A 65 -1.33 -17.52 -5.63
C GLN A 65 -0.27 -16.43 -5.87
N MET A 66 0.81 -16.39 -5.09
CA MET A 66 1.83 -15.34 -5.15
C MET A 66 1.17 -13.95 -5.12
N LEU A 67 1.66 -13.02 -5.93
CA LEU A 67 1.10 -11.67 -6.06
C LEU A 67 -0.15 -11.57 -6.95
N ARG A 68 -0.78 -12.70 -7.36
CA ARG A 68 -2.00 -12.63 -8.18
C ARG A 68 -3.14 -11.86 -7.50
N PRO A 69 -3.47 -12.09 -6.21
CA PRO A 69 -4.57 -11.36 -5.55
C PRO A 69 -4.33 -9.85 -5.52
N TYR A 70 -3.09 -9.43 -5.27
CA TYR A 70 -2.69 -8.01 -5.33
C TYR A 70 -2.83 -7.44 -6.75
N LYS A 71 -2.37 -8.16 -7.78
CA LYS A 71 -2.49 -7.72 -9.18
C LYS A 71 -3.94 -7.60 -9.63
N ASP A 72 -4.80 -8.51 -9.19
CA ASP A 72 -6.23 -8.44 -9.50
C ASP A 72 -6.92 -7.32 -8.74
N TRP A 73 -6.50 -7.06 -7.50
CA TRP A 73 -6.94 -5.90 -6.74
C TRP A 73 -6.55 -4.57 -7.39
N LEU A 74 -5.34 -4.44 -7.95
CA LEU A 74 -4.90 -3.24 -8.68
C LEU A 74 -5.78 -2.94 -9.91
N ARG A 75 -6.35 -3.98 -10.53
CA ARG A 75 -7.20 -3.86 -11.73
C ARG A 75 -8.64 -3.46 -11.41
N ARG A 76 -9.03 -3.36 -10.14
CA ARG A 76 -10.40 -3.03 -9.74
C ARG A 76 -10.72 -1.57 -10.11
N PRO A 77 -11.78 -1.31 -10.89
CA PRO A 77 -12.11 0.04 -11.37
C PRO A 77 -12.54 1.02 -10.26
N GLU A 78 -12.93 0.51 -9.09
CA GLU A 78 -13.57 1.31 -8.04
C GLU A 78 -12.60 2.19 -7.21
N ARG A 79 -11.28 2.02 -7.38
CA ARG A 79 -10.27 2.93 -6.79
C ARG A 79 -9.96 4.16 -7.62
N SER A 80 -10.17 4.11 -8.94
CA SER A 80 -9.98 5.26 -9.82
C SER A 80 -10.96 6.40 -9.52
N LYS A 81 -12.11 6.08 -8.90
CA LYS A 81 -13.16 7.07 -8.56
C LYS A 81 -12.91 7.82 -7.25
N ARG A 82 -12.34 7.18 -6.21
CA ARG A 82 -12.07 7.86 -4.92
C ARG A 82 -11.07 9.01 -5.00
N ARG A 83 -10.19 9.05 -6.01
CA ARG A 83 -9.32 10.22 -6.31
C ARG A 83 -10.01 11.29 -7.17
N ALA A 84 -11.03 10.92 -7.95
CA ALA A 84 -11.81 11.87 -8.75
C ALA A 84 -12.84 12.62 -7.89
N ASP A 85 -13.49 11.94 -6.95
CA ASP A 85 -14.47 12.56 -6.04
C ASP A 85 -13.84 13.56 -5.06
N ALA A 86 -12.57 13.41 -4.73
CA ALA A 86 -11.84 14.36 -3.88
C ALA A 86 -11.46 15.66 -4.61
N ARG A 87 -11.66 15.75 -5.93
CA ARG A 87 -11.26 16.90 -6.76
C ARG A 87 -12.39 17.36 -7.68
N GLN A 88 -13.57 17.64 -7.12
CA GLN A 88 -14.44 18.64 -7.74
C GLN A 88 -15.19 19.49 -6.69
N PRO A 89 -15.22 20.83 -6.87
CA PRO A 89 -15.40 21.80 -5.80
C PRO A 89 -16.89 22.12 -5.57
N ALA A 90 -17.26 22.32 -4.31
CA ALA A 90 -18.49 23.03 -3.95
C ALA A 90 -18.34 24.51 -4.32
N GLY A 91 -18.58 24.83 -5.59
CA GLY A 91 -18.43 26.16 -6.14
C GLY A 91 -19.47 26.44 -7.21
N HIS A 92 -20.75 26.25 -6.88
CA HIS A 92 -21.85 26.92 -7.56
C HIS A 92 -23.05 27.02 -6.61
N ALA A 93 -23.25 28.21 -6.07
CA ALA A 93 -24.56 28.72 -5.70
C ALA A 93 -24.56 30.23 -5.97
N SER A 94 -24.75 30.59 -7.24
CA SER A 94 -25.37 31.87 -7.57
C SER A 94 -26.80 31.84 -7.07
N ALA A 95 -27.12 32.63 -6.06
CA ALA A 95 -28.50 32.99 -5.74
C ALA A 95 -28.56 34.30 -4.96
N GLY A 96 -29.22 35.30 -5.55
CA GLY A 96 -30.08 36.23 -4.82
C GLY A 96 -29.43 37.51 -4.29
N GLY A 97 -29.78 38.63 -4.93
CA GLY A 97 -29.50 39.96 -4.39
C GLY A 97 -30.03 41.10 -5.25
N LEU A 98 -31.30 41.04 -5.65
CA LEU A 98 -32.06 42.23 -6.05
C LEU A 98 -32.62 42.85 -4.76
N HIS A 99 -32.08 44.00 -4.34
CA HIS A 99 -32.83 45.17 -3.89
C HIS A 99 -31.89 46.36 -3.62
#